data_AF-A0A523XY06-F1
#
_entry.id   AF-A0A523XY06-F1
#
_cell.length_a   1.000
_cell.length_b   1.000
_cell.length_c   1.000
_cell.angle_alpha   90.00
_cell.angle_beta   90.00
_cell.angle_gamma   90.00
#
_symmetry.space_group_name_H-M   'P 1'
#
loop_
_entity.id
_entity.type
_entity.pdbx_description
1 polymer ?
#
loop_
_entity_poly.entity_id
_entity_poly.type
_entity_poly.pdbx_seq_one_letter_code
_entity_poly.pdbx_strand_id
1 'polypeptide(L)'
;MSGKLLKEKAKNLSLPRGSKYEPIRALIVKNFFDLPKTTKELITEIRHTFGKKLKPNEVQTYMKRFLTEGIIRAVRPTGHRGNFWVMASVTKEEALRLTTKDKQVLKIEEELFSDQLLRKIRRYFNIELEDLRHNFGKSGTCTAFLLRKILEKLIYLTFTKNGIGSKVEDKTKVGGLVGLETMINIASSEKIRGVPFLMPKTAKEIKGIKFLGDAAAHNPLVNVDMKSIIPQMPYIITAFEELSKKL
;
A
#
# COMPACT_ATOMS: atom_id res chain seq x y z
N MET A 1 -13.14 3.11 18.71
CA MET A 1 -14.29 3.79 18.07
C MET A 1 -14.02 3.85 16.57
N SER A 2 -14.97 3.47 15.70
CA SER A 2 -14.72 3.40 14.24
C SER A 2 -14.62 4.81 13.63
N GLY A 3 -13.85 4.95 12.53
CA GLY A 3 -13.70 6.24 11.84
C GLY A 3 -15.03 6.83 11.36
N LYS A 4 -16.00 5.99 10.98
CA LYS A 4 -17.36 6.41 10.60
C LYS A 4 -18.11 7.08 11.77
N LEU A 5 -18.04 6.50 12.97
CA LEU A 5 -18.67 7.09 14.16
C LEU A 5 -18.04 8.43 14.54
N LEU A 6 -16.71 8.56 14.41
CA LEU A 6 -16.02 9.82 14.68
C LEU A 6 -16.38 10.92 13.67
N LYS A 7 -16.61 10.55 12.40
CA LYS A 7 -17.07 11.48 11.35
C LYS A 7 -18.50 11.97 11.60
N GLU A 8 -19.39 11.07 12.02
CA GLU A 8 -20.74 11.46 12.46
C GLU A 8 -20.70 12.35 13.70
N LYS A 9 -19.84 12.02 14.68
CA LYS A 9 -19.61 12.87 15.85
C LYS A 9 -19.13 14.28 15.44
N ALA A 10 -18.21 14.37 14.48
CA ALA A 10 -17.73 15.64 13.96
C ALA A 10 -18.83 16.44 13.25
N LYS A 11 -19.67 15.78 12.46
CA LYS A 11 -20.82 16.41 11.75
C LYS A 11 -21.82 17.03 12.72
N ASN A 12 -22.10 16.33 13.82
CA ASN A 12 -23.08 16.72 14.83
C ASN A 12 -22.51 17.64 15.93
N LEU A 13 -21.21 17.94 15.88
CA LEU A 13 -20.58 18.82 16.86
C LEU A 13 -21.14 20.24 16.73
N SER A 14 -21.71 20.75 17.82
CA SER A 14 -22.20 22.13 17.89
C SER A 14 -21.02 23.10 17.82
N LEU A 15 -21.03 23.94 16.79
CA LEU A 15 -20.00 24.92 16.47
C LEU A 15 -20.68 26.24 16.10
N PRO A 16 -20.09 27.40 16.43
CA PRO A 16 -20.64 28.68 16.03
C PRO A 16 -20.73 28.77 14.50
N ARG A 17 -21.89 29.19 13.97
CA ARG A 17 -22.09 29.36 12.52
C ARG A 17 -21.12 30.39 11.95
N GLY A 18 -20.58 30.12 10.77
CA GLY A 18 -19.61 30.99 10.09
C GLY A 18 -18.22 31.00 10.73
N SER A 19 -17.98 30.19 11.77
CA SER A 19 -16.69 30.12 12.44
C SER A 19 -15.62 29.43 11.58
N LYS A 20 -14.36 29.67 11.96
CA LYS A 20 -13.20 29.00 11.35
C LYS A 20 -13.11 27.50 11.66
N TYR A 21 -14.01 26.95 12.48
CA TYR A 21 -14.15 25.50 12.70
C TYR A 21 -14.81 24.78 11.51
N GLU A 22 -15.66 25.46 10.73
CA GLU A 22 -16.45 24.82 9.67
C GLU A 22 -15.61 24.20 8.55
N PRO A 23 -14.57 24.85 8.00
CA PRO A 23 -13.71 24.24 6.99
C PRO A 23 -13.00 22.98 7.52
N ILE A 24 -12.55 23.01 8.77
CA ILE A 24 -11.88 21.87 9.41
C ILE A 24 -12.87 20.71 9.59
N ARG A 25 -14.08 20.98 10.10
CA ARG A 25 -15.15 19.97 10.23
C ARG A 25 -15.46 19.33 8.87
N ALA A 26 -15.59 20.13 7.82
CA ALA A 26 -15.88 19.63 6.48
C ALA A 26 -14.76 18.70 5.97
N LEU A 27 -13.49 19.01 6.23
CA LEU A 27 -12.36 18.15 5.87
C LEU A 27 -12.31 16.85 6.68
N ILE A 28 -12.68 16.87 7.96
CA ILE A 28 -12.85 15.64 8.78
C ILE A 28 -13.89 14.72 8.14
N VAL A 29 -15.05 15.26 7.76
CA VAL A 29 -16.12 14.49 7.13
C VAL A 29 -15.72 13.98 5.73
N LYS A 30 -14.87 14.72 5.01
CA LYS A 30 -14.35 14.36 3.68
C LYS A 30 -13.08 13.49 3.70
N ASN A 31 -12.82 12.76 4.78
CA ASN A 31 -11.70 11.79 4.88
C ASN A 31 -10.29 12.42 4.83
N PHE A 32 -10.16 13.74 4.94
CA PHE A 32 -8.85 14.41 4.80
C PHE A 32 -7.84 13.93 5.86
N PHE A 33 -8.32 13.62 7.07
CA PHE A 33 -7.49 13.17 8.20
C PHE A 33 -7.43 11.65 8.36
N ASP A 34 -7.93 10.87 7.38
CA ASP A 34 -7.77 9.41 7.39
C ASP A 34 -6.29 9.00 7.29
N LEU A 35 -5.45 9.90 6.76
CA LEU A 35 -3.99 9.85 6.84
C LEU A 35 -3.45 11.05 7.65
N PRO A 36 -2.29 10.93 8.31
CA PRO A 36 -1.67 12.05 9.03
C PRO A 36 -1.39 13.25 8.12
N LYS A 37 -1.82 14.44 8.54
CA LYS A 37 -1.64 15.71 7.82
C LYS A 37 -0.90 16.73 8.66
N THR A 38 0.05 17.42 8.06
CA THR A 38 0.70 18.57 8.70
C THR A 38 -0.25 19.76 8.80
N THR A 39 0.07 20.70 9.70
CA THR A 39 -0.62 22.00 9.76
C THR A 39 -0.53 22.75 8.43
N LYS A 40 0.60 22.65 7.71
CA LYS A 40 0.79 23.27 6.40
C LYS A 40 -0.15 22.69 5.36
N GLU A 41 -0.25 21.36 5.27
CA GLU A 41 -1.17 20.68 4.34
C GLU A 41 -2.62 21.05 4.60
N LEU A 42 -3.03 21.10 5.87
CA LEU A 42 -4.37 21.54 6.25
C LEU A 42 -4.66 22.98 5.80
N ILE A 43 -3.73 23.91 6.00
CA ILE A 43 -3.90 25.31 5.56
C ILE A 43 -4.03 25.39 4.04
N THR A 44 -3.17 24.66 3.32
CA THR A 44 -3.22 24.59 1.85
C THR A 44 -4.57 24.05 1.38
N GLU A 45 -5.03 22.95 1.95
CA GLU A 45 -6.31 22.33 1.61
C GLU A 45 -7.49 23.26 1.91
N ILE A 46 -7.48 23.94 3.05
CA ILE A 46 -8.55 24.89 3.41
C ILE A 46 -8.58 26.07 2.42
N ARG A 47 -7.41 26.57 2.02
CA ARG A 47 -7.31 27.64 1.02
C ARG A 47 -7.83 27.18 -0.34
N HIS A 48 -7.44 25.99 -0.78
CA HIS A 48 -7.84 25.45 -2.07
C HIS A 48 -9.35 25.15 -2.12
N THR A 49 -9.89 24.49 -1.10
CA THR A 49 -11.26 23.97 -1.11
C THR A 49 -12.31 24.99 -0.67
N PHE A 50 -11.93 25.99 0.13
CA PHE A 50 -12.88 26.98 0.66
C PHE A 50 -12.49 28.44 0.40
N GLY A 51 -11.36 28.70 -0.26
CA GLY A 51 -10.86 30.07 -0.49
C GLY A 51 -10.43 30.82 0.77
N LYS A 52 -10.40 30.14 1.94
CA LYS A 52 -10.11 30.76 3.24
C LYS A 52 -8.64 30.59 3.61
N LYS A 53 -8.01 31.65 4.11
CA LYS A 53 -6.64 31.60 4.65
C LYS A 53 -6.68 31.51 6.17
N LEU A 54 -6.10 30.45 6.73
CA LEU A 54 -5.89 30.30 8.18
C LEU A 54 -4.41 30.47 8.51
N LYS A 55 -4.13 31.12 9.65
CA LYS A 55 -2.78 31.18 10.20
C LYS A 55 -2.45 29.88 10.97
N PRO A 56 -1.18 29.45 11.06
CA PRO A 56 -0.81 28.23 11.78
C PRO A 56 -1.27 28.18 13.26
N ASN A 57 -1.20 29.31 13.97
CA ASN A 57 -1.68 29.42 15.35
C ASN A 57 -3.21 29.27 15.45
N GLU A 58 -3.95 29.82 14.48
CA GLU A 58 -5.40 29.64 14.39
C GLU A 58 -5.76 28.16 14.22
N VAL A 59 -5.03 27.44 13.35
CA VAL A 59 -5.24 26.00 13.19
C VAL A 59 -5.07 25.27 14.51
N GLN A 60 -4.04 25.55 15.30
CA GLN A 60 -3.86 24.92 16.61
C GLN A 60 -5.06 25.19 17.54
N THR A 61 -5.51 26.45 17.60
CA THR A 61 -6.69 26.85 18.39
C THR A 61 -7.94 26.10 17.97
N TYR A 62 -8.24 26.05 16.67
CA TYR A 62 -9.47 25.43 16.17
C TYR A 62 -9.41 23.89 16.21
N MET A 63 -8.23 23.30 16.07
CA MET A 63 -8.04 21.84 16.21
C MET A 63 -8.23 21.37 17.65
N LYS A 64 -7.96 22.22 18.66
CA LYS A 64 -8.14 21.88 20.08
C LYS A 64 -9.55 21.37 20.39
N ARG A 65 -10.58 21.95 19.74
CA ARG A 65 -11.97 21.50 19.93
C ARG A 65 -12.16 20.05 19.50
N PHE A 66 -11.66 19.67 18.33
CA PHE A 66 -11.79 18.30 17.82
C PHE A 66 -10.89 17.31 18.57
N LEU A 67 -9.76 17.77 19.12
CA LEU A 67 -8.91 16.99 20.02
C LEU A 67 -9.62 16.65 21.34
N THR A 68 -10.21 17.66 22.00
CA THR A 68 -10.97 17.48 23.25
C THR A 68 -12.14 16.53 23.07
N GLU A 69 -12.78 16.57 21.90
CA GLU A 69 -13.86 15.64 21.56
C GLU A 69 -13.39 14.24 21.16
N GLY A 70 -12.07 13.99 21.12
CA GLY A 70 -11.51 12.70 20.73
C GLY A 70 -11.81 12.31 19.28
N ILE A 71 -12.08 13.29 18.40
CA ILE A 71 -12.37 13.06 16.97
C ILE A 71 -11.05 12.89 16.20
N ILE A 72 -10.09 13.74 16.54
CA ILE A 72 -8.74 13.74 15.96
C ILE A 72 -7.71 13.53 17.06
N ARG A 73 -6.50 13.17 16.63
CA ARG A 73 -5.31 12.99 17.44
C ARG A 73 -4.18 13.84 16.84
N ALA A 74 -3.32 14.35 17.70
CA ALA A 74 -2.02 14.89 17.31
C ALA A 74 -0.94 13.82 17.51
N VAL A 75 -0.09 13.60 16.51
CA VAL A 75 1.15 12.84 16.65
C VAL A 75 2.34 13.67 16.23
N ARG A 76 3.47 13.46 16.90
CA ARG A 76 4.71 14.18 16.65
C ARG A 76 5.85 13.16 16.48
N PRO A 77 6.33 12.95 15.24
CA PRO A 77 7.49 12.11 14.99
C PRO A 77 8.75 12.70 15.60
N THR A 78 9.65 11.85 16.05
CA THR A 78 10.99 12.25 16.48
C THR A 78 11.70 13.00 15.35
N GLY A 79 12.31 14.14 15.64
CA GLY A 79 12.99 14.97 14.63
C GLY A 79 12.10 15.91 13.81
N HIS A 80 10.77 15.82 13.91
CA HIS A 80 9.86 16.74 13.20
C HIS A 80 9.41 17.91 14.10
N ARG A 81 9.49 19.13 13.57
CA ARG A 81 8.97 20.34 14.22
C ARG A 81 7.51 20.54 13.82
N GLY A 82 6.59 20.06 14.65
CA GLY A 82 5.15 20.31 14.53
C GLY A 82 4.29 19.05 14.65
N ASN A 83 2.97 19.27 14.78
CA ASN A 83 1.98 18.21 14.89
C ASN A 83 1.54 17.71 13.52
N PHE A 84 1.40 16.40 13.41
CA PHE A 84 0.56 15.75 12.41
C PHE A 84 -0.81 15.47 13.03
N TRP A 85 -1.85 15.72 12.25
CA TRP A 85 -3.24 15.57 12.61
C TRP A 85 -3.80 14.33 11.92
N VAL A 86 -4.45 13.44 12.67
CA VAL A 86 -5.02 12.20 12.14
C VAL A 86 -6.33 11.89 12.86
N MET A 87 -7.21 11.11 12.24
CA MET A 87 -8.40 10.57 12.91
C MET A 87 -8.00 9.79 14.17
N ALA A 88 -8.74 9.98 15.26
CA ALA A 88 -8.46 9.29 16.52
C ALA A 88 -8.68 7.76 16.46
N SER A 89 -9.34 7.26 15.40
CA SER A 89 -9.44 5.83 15.11
C SER A 89 -8.13 5.19 14.67
N VAL A 90 -7.14 5.99 14.23
CA VAL A 90 -5.79 5.51 13.89
C VAL A 90 -4.96 5.47 15.16
N THR A 91 -4.30 4.35 15.42
CA THR A 91 -3.45 4.18 16.61
C THR A 91 -2.24 5.14 16.56
N LYS A 92 -1.60 5.41 17.70
CA LYS A 92 -0.44 6.31 17.74
C LYS A 92 0.71 5.73 16.90
N GLU A 93 0.91 4.43 17.04
CA GLU A 93 1.95 3.64 16.39
C GLU A 93 1.74 3.62 14.88
N GLU A 94 0.51 3.37 14.44
CA GLU A 94 0.15 3.42 13.02
C GLU A 94 0.28 4.83 12.45
N ALA A 95 -0.18 5.85 13.17
CA ALA A 95 -0.05 7.24 12.71
C ALA A 95 1.42 7.65 12.59
N LEU A 96 2.28 7.30 13.55
CA LEU A 96 3.72 7.54 13.47
C LEU A 96 4.32 6.81 12.26
N ARG A 97 3.96 5.55 12.03
CA ARG A 97 4.38 4.79 10.85
C ARG A 97 4.02 5.50 9.54
N LEU A 98 2.79 5.99 9.45
CA LEU A 98 2.28 6.70 8.26
C LEU A 98 3.00 8.05 8.05
N THR A 99 3.39 8.75 9.12
CA THR A 99 4.12 10.04 9.00
C THR A 99 5.56 9.90 8.52
N THR A 100 6.21 8.77 8.80
CA THR A 100 7.59 8.50 8.40
C THR A 100 7.71 7.81 7.04
N LYS A 101 6.59 7.34 6.50
CA LYS A 101 6.54 6.57 5.25
C LYS A 101 6.40 7.52 4.06
N ASP A 102 7.18 7.28 3.02
CA ASP A 102 7.10 8.05 1.78
C ASP A 102 5.69 7.96 1.18
N LYS A 103 5.13 9.09 0.73
CA LYS A 103 3.79 9.17 0.10
C LYS A 103 3.65 8.21 -1.06
N GLN A 104 4.71 7.98 -1.83
CA GLN A 104 4.71 7.02 -2.93
C GLN A 104 4.55 5.58 -2.41
N VAL A 105 5.19 5.24 -1.29
CA VAL A 105 5.06 3.92 -0.68
C VAL A 105 3.66 3.70 -0.12
N LEU A 106 3.03 4.74 0.45
CA LEU A 106 1.63 4.66 0.90
C LEU A 106 0.68 4.37 -0.26
N LYS A 107 0.80 5.10 -1.37
CA LYS A 107 -0.02 4.87 -2.56
C LYS A 107 0.15 3.43 -3.08
N ILE A 108 1.38 2.94 -3.15
CA ILE A 108 1.66 1.57 -3.57
C ILE A 108 1.06 0.55 -2.58
N GLU A 109 1.16 0.79 -1.28
CA GLU A 109 0.57 -0.09 -0.25
C GLU A 109 -0.95 -0.18 -0.44
N GLU A 110 -1.63 0.95 -0.67
CA GLU A 110 -3.06 0.99 -0.94
C GLU A 110 -3.45 0.19 -2.21
N GLU A 111 -2.68 0.32 -3.29
CA GLU A 111 -2.94 -0.40 -4.54
C GLU A 111 -2.68 -1.92 -4.39
N LEU A 112 -1.52 -2.28 -3.83
CA LEU A 112 -1.09 -3.67 -3.61
C LEU A 112 -2.03 -4.43 -2.68
N PHE A 113 -2.57 -3.75 -1.67
CA PHE A 113 -3.49 -4.33 -0.70
C PHE A 113 -4.95 -3.91 -0.92
N SER A 114 -5.29 -3.49 -2.14
CA SER A 114 -6.67 -3.15 -2.49
C SER A 114 -7.59 -4.36 -2.36
N ASP A 115 -8.81 -4.13 -1.88
CA ASP A 115 -9.83 -5.18 -1.74
C ASP A 115 -10.10 -5.91 -3.07
N GLN A 116 -10.03 -5.20 -4.19
CA GLN A 116 -10.24 -5.75 -5.52
C GLN A 116 -9.19 -6.82 -5.86
N LEU A 117 -7.91 -6.57 -5.57
CA LEU A 117 -6.85 -7.54 -5.81
C LEU A 117 -6.90 -8.67 -4.79
N LEU A 118 -7.01 -8.33 -3.50
CA LEU A 118 -6.99 -9.31 -2.42
C LEU A 118 -8.13 -10.31 -2.52
N ARG A 119 -9.34 -9.91 -2.91
CA ARG A 119 -10.46 -10.87 -3.08
C ARG A 119 -10.14 -12.01 -4.05
N LYS A 120 -9.30 -11.78 -5.06
CA LYS A 120 -8.96 -12.79 -6.07
C LYS A 120 -7.89 -13.77 -5.58
N ILE A 121 -6.89 -13.26 -4.86
CA ILE A 121 -5.69 -14.04 -4.51
C ILE A 121 -5.72 -14.54 -3.06
N ARG A 122 -6.43 -13.89 -2.13
CA ARG A 122 -6.33 -14.14 -0.68
C ARG A 122 -6.50 -15.61 -0.28
N ARG A 123 -7.41 -16.35 -0.93
CA ARG A 123 -7.64 -17.78 -0.65
C ARG A 123 -6.38 -18.66 -0.80
N TYR A 124 -5.38 -18.20 -1.57
CA TYR A 124 -4.14 -18.94 -1.83
C TYR A 124 -2.91 -18.37 -1.12
N PHE A 125 -3.01 -17.16 -0.57
CA PHE A 125 -1.86 -16.36 -0.11
C PHE A 125 -2.09 -15.69 1.24
N ASN A 126 -3.01 -16.17 2.09
CA ASN A 126 -3.39 -15.44 3.30
C ASN A 126 -2.18 -15.15 4.20
N ILE A 127 -1.32 -16.15 4.43
CA ILE A 127 -0.10 -16.01 5.24
C ILE A 127 0.89 -15.07 4.57
N GLU A 128 1.23 -15.29 3.30
CA GLU A 128 2.22 -14.48 2.60
C GLU A 128 1.80 -13.00 2.46
N LEU A 129 0.50 -12.73 2.32
CA LEU A 129 -0.04 -11.37 2.26
C LEU A 129 -0.06 -10.69 3.62
N GLU A 130 -0.33 -11.42 4.70
CA GLU A 130 -0.22 -10.90 6.07
C GLU A 130 1.25 -10.56 6.41
N ASP A 131 2.18 -11.46 6.07
CA ASP A 131 3.61 -11.23 6.23
C ASP A 131 4.08 -10.04 5.40
N LEU A 132 3.63 -9.95 4.14
CA LEU A 132 3.99 -8.83 3.26
C LEU A 132 3.44 -7.53 3.81
N ARG A 133 2.18 -7.49 4.26
CA ARG A 133 1.58 -6.30 4.88
C ARG A 133 2.32 -5.87 6.14
N HIS A 134 2.79 -6.85 6.93
CA HIS A 134 3.57 -6.55 8.12
C HIS A 134 4.92 -5.90 7.76
N ASN A 135 5.58 -6.37 6.71
CA ASN A 135 6.96 -5.98 6.35
C ASN A 135 7.05 -4.83 5.33
N PHE A 136 5.97 -4.53 4.59
CA PHE A 136 5.99 -3.56 3.49
C PHE A 136 6.38 -2.16 3.97
N GLY A 137 7.49 -1.64 3.45
CA GLY A 137 8.05 -0.36 3.83
C GLY A 137 8.83 -0.36 5.15
N LYS A 138 8.92 -1.49 5.86
CA LYS A 138 9.79 -1.66 7.05
C LYS A 138 11.11 -2.33 6.71
N SER A 139 11.07 -3.35 5.86
CA SER A 139 12.24 -4.12 5.42
C SER A 139 12.16 -4.36 3.93
N GLY A 140 13.09 -3.77 3.16
CA GLY A 140 13.15 -4.01 1.72
C GLY A 140 13.54 -5.46 1.42
N THR A 141 14.49 -6.04 2.16
CA THR A 141 14.86 -7.46 2.06
C THR A 141 13.65 -8.39 2.20
N CYS A 142 12.87 -8.26 3.28
CA CYS A 142 11.67 -9.08 3.49
C CYS A 142 10.60 -8.81 2.42
N THR A 143 10.42 -7.54 2.03
CA THR A 143 9.46 -7.15 1.00
C THR A 143 9.79 -7.79 -0.35
N ALA A 144 11.04 -7.67 -0.81
CA ALA A 144 11.49 -8.24 -2.09
C ALA A 144 11.37 -9.77 -2.11
N PHE A 145 11.77 -10.42 -1.02
CA PHE A 145 11.63 -11.87 -0.87
C PHE A 145 10.17 -12.33 -0.96
N LEU A 146 9.28 -11.70 -0.21
CA LEU A 146 7.86 -12.06 -0.19
C LEU A 146 7.18 -11.79 -1.54
N LEU A 147 7.50 -10.67 -2.20
CA LEU A 147 6.99 -10.37 -3.54
C LEU A 147 7.44 -11.40 -4.58
N ARG A 148 8.72 -11.80 -4.55
CA ARG A 148 9.25 -12.89 -5.39
C ARG A 148 8.49 -14.20 -5.14
N LYS A 149 8.35 -14.61 -3.88
CA LYS A 149 7.66 -15.85 -3.48
C LYS A 149 6.20 -15.86 -3.92
N ILE A 150 5.48 -14.75 -3.72
CA ILE A 150 4.08 -14.63 -4.15
C ILE A 150 3.98 -14.73 -5.67
N LEU A 151 4.85 -14.03 -6.41
CA LEU A 151 4.86 -14.07 -7.88
C LEU A 151 5.08 -15.49 -8.41
N GLU A 152 6.06 -16.22 -7.87
CA GLU A 152 6.38 -17.59 -8.26
C GLU A 152 5.19 -18.53 -8.06
N LYS A 153 4.63 -18.54 -6.85
CA LYS A 153 3.45 -19.35 -6.51
C LYS A 153 2.23 -18.92 -7.32
N LEU A 154 2.08 -17.65 -7.65
CA LEU A 154 0.97 -17.15 -8.47
C LEU A 154 1.06 -17.65 -9.91
N ILE A 155 2.24 -17.62 -10.53
CA ILE A 155 2.44 -18.18 -11.88
C ILE A 155 2.12 -19.68 -11.85
N TYR A 156 2.68 -20.43 -10.90
CA TYR A 156 2.44 -21.87 -10.76
C TYR A 156 0.94 -22.21 -10.65
N LEU A 157 0.23 -21.54 -9.74
CA LEU A 157 -1.21 -21.78 -9.55
C LEU A 157 -2.01 -21.45 -10.80
N THR A 158 -1.69 -20.35 -11.46
CA THR A 158 -2.39 -19.92 -12.68
C THR A 158 -2.17 -20.93 -13.81
N PHE A 159 -0.96 -21.45 -13.98
CA PHE A 159 -0.66 -22.49 -14.98
C PHE A 159 -1.39 -23.80 -14.69
N THR A 160 -1.35 -24.25 -13.44
CA THR A 160 -2.00 -25.49 -13.00
C THR A 160 -3.51 -25.43 -13.23
N LYS A 161 -4.14 -24.30 -12.90
CA LYS A 161 -5.59 -24.11 -13.10
C LYS A 161 -6.03 -24.09 -14.55
N ASN A 162 -5.13 -23.79 -15.47
CA ASN A 162 -5.41 -23.79 -16.90
C ASN A 162 -4.91 -25.07 -17.60
N GLY A 163 -4.59 -26.13 -16.83
CA GLY A 163 -4.24 -27.44 -17.37
C GLY A 163 -2.85 -27.51 -18.01
N ILE A 164 -2.00 -26.51 -17.81
CA ILE A 164 -0.66 -26.42 -18.41
C ILE A 164 0.47 -26.39 -17.35
N GLY A 165 0.19 -26.89 -16.14
CA GLY A 165 1.15 -26.94 -15.03
C GLY A 165 2.48 -27.61 -15.39
N SER A 166 2.46 -28.64 -16.24
CA SER A 166 3.65 -29.35 -16.71
C SER A 166 4.66 -28.47 -17.47
N LYS A 167 4.27 -27.29 -17.95
CA LYS A 167 5.19 -26.36 -18.60
C LYS A 167 6.14 -25.68 -17.63
N VAL A 168 5.76 -25.55 -16.36
CA VAL A 168 6.60 -24.92 -15.31
C VAL A 168 7.27 -25.94 -14.38
N GLU A 169 7.08 -27.23 -14.64
CA GLU A 169 7.74 -28.32 -13.92
C GLU A 169 9.16 -28.54 -14.45
N ASP A 170 10.07 -28.82 -13.53
CA ASP A 170 11.43 -29.22 -13.86
C ASP A 170 11.48 -30.73 -14.13
N LYS A 171 11.66 -31.09 -15.40
CA LYS A 171 11.74 -32.51 -15.81
C LYS A 171 12.95 -33.25 -15.26
N THR A 172 13.97 -32.53 -14.77
CA THR A 172 15.19 -33.13 -14.21
C THR A 172 15.04 -33.47 -12.72
N LYS A 173 14.01 -32.94 -12.05
CA LYS A 173 13.79 -33.11 -10.62
C LYS A 173 12.31 -33.38 -10.33
N VAL A 174 11.99 -34.58 -9.87
CA VAL A 174 10.61 -34.95 -9.50
C VAL A 174 10.05 -33.96 -8.46
N GLY A 175 8.91 -33.35 -8.76
CA GLY A 175 8.28 -32.32 -7.93
C GLY A 175 8.99 -30.97 -7.93
N GLY A 176 10.02 -30.78 -8.76
CA GLY A 176 10.72 -29.52 -8.96
C GLY A 176 9.97 -28.58 -9.90
N LEU A 177 10.19 -27.29 -9.72
CA LEU A 177 9.74 -26.25 -10.66
C LEU A 177 10.96 -25.63 -11.35
N VAL A 178 10.78 -25.19 -12.59
CA VAL A 178 11.78 -24.35 -13.25
C VAL A 178 11.92 -23.03 -12.49
N GLY A 179 13.10 -22.42 -12.53
CA GLY A 179 13.34 -21.15 -11.82
C GLY A 179 12.39 -20.02 -12.25
N LEU A 180 12.12 -19.08 -11.35
CA LEU A 180 11.16 -17.99 -11.56
C LEU A 180 11.37 -17.21 -12.86
N GLU A 181 12.61 -16.99 -13.28
CA GLU A 181 12.86 -16.32 -14.56
C GLU A 181 12.32 -17.12 -15.76
N THR A 182 12.54 -18.44 -15.76
CA THR A 182 11.98 -19.34 -16.76
C THR A 182 10.45 -19.33 -16.70
N MET A 183 9.87 -19.36 -15.49
CA MET A 183 8.42 -19.26 -15.33
C MET A 183 7.86 -17.96 -15.91
N ILE A 184 8.53 -16.82 -15.70
CA ILE A 184 8.14 -15.52 -16.26
C ILE A 184 8.22 -15.54 -17.79
N ASN A 185 9.30 -16.08 -18.36
CA ASN A 185 9.45 -16.19 -19.81
C ASN A 185 8.34 -17.05 -20.42
N ILE A 186 8.05 -18.21 -19.82
CA ILE A 186 6.95 -19.09 -20.25
C ILE A 186 5.61 -18.37 -20.14
N ALA A 187 5.33 -17.68 -19.03
CA ALA A 187 4.11 -16.90 -18.86
C ALA A 187 3.95 -15.76 -19.87
N SER A 188 5.05 -15.22 -20.40
CA SER A 188 5.03 -14.23 -21.47
C SER A 188 4.73 -14.82 -22.86
N SER A 189 5.02 -16.09 -23.08
CA SER A 189 4.85 -16.79 -24.36
C SER A 189 3.53 -17.54 -24.44
N GLU A 190 3.11 -18.15 -23.33
CA GLU A 190 1.88 -18.94 -23.22
C GLU A 190 0.65 -18.04 -23.24
N LYS A 191 -0.37 -18.47 -23.99
CA LYS A 191 -1.60 -17.69 -24.23
C LYS A 191 -2.83 -18.47 -23.80
N ILE A 192 -3.78 -17.77 -23.18
CA ILE A 192 -5.15 -18.22 -22.97
C ILE A 192 -6.06 -17.34 -23.83
N ARG A 193 -6.84 -17.97 -24.71
CA ARG A 193 -7.78 -17.26 -25.62
C ARG A 193 -7.09 -16.12 -26.38
N GLY A 194 -5.85 -16.37 -26.84
CA GLY A 194 -5.05 -15.41 -27.60
C GLY A 194 -4.28 -14.36 -26.77
N VAL A 195 -4.52 -14.27 -25.46
CA VAL A 195 -3.87 -13.28 -24.57
C VAL A 195 -2.81 -13.97 -23.71
N PRO A 196 -1.58 -13.44 -23.60
CA PRO A 196 -0.55 -14.06 -22.78
C PRO A 196 -0.87 -14.04 -21.29
N PHE A 197 -0.29 -14.96 -20.50
CA PHE A 197 -0.47 -14.95 -19.05
C PHE A 197 0.09 -13.66 -18.44
N LEU A 198 1.26 -13.25 -18.89
CA LEU A 198 1.88 -11.97 -18.61
C LEU A 198 2.13 -11.19 -19.90
N MET A 199 1.79 -9.92 -19.92
CA MET A 199 2.12 -9.07 -21.07
C MET A 199 3.64 -8.94 -21.20
N PRO A 200 4.22 -8.89 -22.42
CA PRO A 200 5.68 -8.87 -22.60
C PRO A 200 6.40 -7.74 -21.84
N LYS A 201 5.77 -6.56 -21.74
CA LYS A 201 6.29 -5.45 -20.94
C LYS A 201 6.30 -5.80 -19.45
N THR A 202 5.19 -6.31 -18.93
CA THR A 202 5.07 -6.76 -17.53
C THR A 202 6.13 -7.82 -17.22
N ALA A 203 6.26 -8.84 -18.07
CA ALA A 203 7.24 -9.92 -17.90
C ALA A 203 8.70 -9.41 -17.89
N LYS A 204 9.05 -8.45 -18.75
CA LYS A 204 10.39 -7.84 -18.76
C LYS A 204 10.69 -7.11 -17.45
N GLU A 205 9.76 -6.28 -16.99
CA GLU A 205 10.00 -5.39 -15.85
C GLU A 205 10.01 -6.15 -14.52
N ILE A 206 9.12 -7.13 -14.33
CA ILE A 206 9.09 -7.91 -13.07
C ILE A 206 10.33 -8.79 -12.85
N LYS A 207 11.23 -8.95 -13.84
CA LYS A 207 12.55 -9.55 -13.60
C LYS A 207 13.38 -8.75 -12.60
N GLY A 208 13.12 -7.44 -12.49
CA GLY A 208 13.70 -6.60 -11.44
C GLY A 208 13.38 -7.12 -10.03
N ILE A 209 12.11 -7.50 -9.77
CA ILE A 209 11.76 -8.06 -8.46
C ILE A 209 12.38 -9.43 -8.21
N LYS A 210 12.54 -10.24 -9.28
CA LYS A 210 13.18 -11.55 -9.19
C LYS A 210 14.62 -11.36 -8.73
N PHE A 211 15.35 -10.45 -9.38
CA PHE A 211 16.72 -10.14 -9.00
C PHE A 211 16.83 -9.64 -7.55
N LEU A 212 15.99 -8.68 -7.15
CA LEU A 212 15.99 -8.18 -5.78
C LEU A 212 15.60 -9.26 -4.76
N GLY A 213 14.64 -10.11 -5.08
CA GLY A 213 14.23 -11.24 -4.24
C GLY A 213 15.28 -12.34 -4.15
N ASP A 214 16.06 -12.58 -5.20
CA ASP A 214 17.22 -13.48 -5.19
C ASP A 214 18.32 -12.94 -4.27
N ALA A 215 18.65 -11.66 -4.41
CA ALA A 215 19.62 -10.99 -3.55
C ALA A 215 19.18 -11.07 -2.08
N ALA A 216 17.91 -10.78 -1.80
CA ALA A 216 17.34 -10.87 -0.46
C ALA A 216 17.33 -12.30 0.13
N ALA A 217 17.19 -13.33 -0.70
CA ALA A 217 17.10 -14.72 -0.25
C ALA A 217 18.47 -15.39 -0.06
N HIS A 218 19.47 -14.99 -0.87
CA HIS A 218 20.70 -15.78 -1.03
C HIS A 218 21.97 -15.00 -0.75
N ASN A 219 21.91 -13.66 -0.63
CA ASN A 219 23.09 -12.85 -0.34
C ASN A 219 23.01 -12.24 1.07
N PRO A 220 23.65 -12.85 2.09
CA PRO A 220 23.59 -12.35 3.46
C PRO A 220 24.30 -11.01 3.66
N LEU A 221 25.12 -10.57 2.70
CA LEU A 221 25.87 -9.32 2.77
C LEU A 221 25.13 -8.15 2.12
N VAL A 222 24.00 -8.40 1.44
CA VAL A 222 23.26 -7.37 0.71
C VAL A 222 21.89 -7.17 1.33
N ASN A 223 21.64 -5.92 1.74
CA ASN A 223 20.31 -5.48 2.11
C ASN A 223 19.62 -4.82 0.91
N VAL A 224 18.38 -5.22 0.66
CA VAL A 224 17.56 -4.57 -0.37
C VAL A 224 16.86 -3.37 0.24
N ASP A 225 17.00 -2.21 -0.40
CA ASP A 225 16.33 -0.97 0.02
C ASP A 225 14.95 -0.83 -0.64
N MET A 226 14.00 -0.21 0.06
CA MET A 226 12.68 0.07 -0.49
C MET A 226 12.73 0.97 -1.73
N LYS A 227 13.70 1.87 -1.85
CA LYS A 227 13.93 2.72 -3.03
C LYS A 227 14.24 1.92 -4.29
N SER A 228 14.83 0.73 -4.15
CA SER A 228 15.05 -0.18 -5.28
C SER A 228 13.78 -0.96 -5.65
N ILE A 229 12.87 -1.17 -4.70
CA ILE A 229 11.62 -1.92 -4.89
C ILE A 229 10.52 -1.01 -5.48
N ILE A 230 10.38 0.22 -4.97
CA ILE A 230 9.31 1.15 -5.35
C ILE A 230 9.12 1.29 -6.86
N PRO A 231 10.18 1.45 -7.69
CA PRO A 231 10.04 1.57 -9.14
C PRO A 231 9.45 0.31 -9.81
N GLN A 232 9.61 -0.86 -9.19
CA GLN A 232 9.13 -2.15 -9.71
C GLN A 232 7.65 -2.41 -9.38
N MET A 233 7.10 -1.69 -8.40
CA MET A 233 5.78 -1.99 -7.84
C MET A 233 4.60 -1.86 -8.81
N PRO A 234 4.55 -0.87 -9.73
CA PRO A 234 3.48 -0.83 -10.72
C PRO A 234 3.41 -2.10 -11.57
N TYR A 235 4.57 -2.66 -11.93
CA TYR A 235 4.65 -3.88 -12.73
C TYR A 235 4.30 -5.13 -11.93
N ILE A 236 4.65 -5.16 -10.64
CA ILE A 236 4.22 -6.22 -9.73
C ILE A 236 2.71 -6.26 -9.57
N ILE A 237 2.09 -5.11 -9.31
CA ILE A 237 0.65 -4.99 -9.16
C ILE A 237 -0.03 -5.43 -10.47
N THR A 238 0.46 -4.95 -11.60
CA THR A 238 -0.02 -5.35 -12.94
C THR A 238 0.11 -6.85 -13.16
N ALA A 239 1.24 -7.47 -12.81
CA ALA A 239 1.43 -8.91 -12.93
C ALA A 239 0.44 -9.69 -12.07
N PHE A 240 0.21 -9.25 -10.83
CA PHE A 240 -0.77 -9.87 -9.96
C PHE A 240 -2.19 -9.76 -10.52
N GLU A 241 -2.54 -8.63 -11.12
CA GLU A 241 -3.83 -8.45 -11.80
C GLU A 241 -3.96 -9.34 -13.05
N GLU A 242 -2.93 -9.40 -13.88
CA GLU A 242 -2.91 -10.18 -15.12
C GLU A 242 -3.05 -11.69 -14.85
N LEU A 243 -2.35 -12.19 -13.82
CA LEU A 243 -2.40 -13.59 -13.39
C LEU A 243 -3.68 -13.90 -12.61
N SER A 244 -4.10 -13.04 -11.70
CA SER A 244 -5.32 -13.27 -10.90
C SER A 244 -6.61 -13.30 -11.73
N LYS A 245 -6.63 -12.67 -12.92
CA LYS A 245 -7.74 -12.79 -13.88
C LYS A 245 -7.85 -14.18 -14.52
N LYS A 246 -6.80 -15.00 -14.42
CA LYS A 246 -6.66 -16.33 -15.05
C LYS A 246 -6.65 -17.46 -14.01
N LEU A 247 -6.93 -17.12 -12.74
CA LEU A 247 -7.05 -18.00 -11.58
C LEU A 247 -8.50 -18.37 -11.30
#